data_AF-A0A956SWK9-F1
#
_entry.id   AF-A0A956SWK9-F1
#
_cell.length_a   1.000
_cell.length_b   1.000
_cell.length_c   1.000
_cell.angle_alpha   90.00
_cell.angle_beta   90.00
_cell.angle_gamma   90.00
#
_symmetry.space_group_name_H-M   'P 1'
#
loop_
_entity.id
_entity.type
_entity.pdbx_description
1 polymer ?
#
loop_
_entity_poly.entity_id
_entity_poly.type
_entity_poly.pdbx_seq_one_letter_code
_entity_poly.pdbx_strand_id
1 'polypeptide(L)'
;MENDLFHQSVMNLLGPIEELFDRDDVSEIMINGPQEIYIEREGLIERIETGFPSETMIDSAIVNMGQFAGRPIDADHPILEARMPDG
;
A
#
# COMPACT_ATOMS: atom_id res chain seq x y z
N MET A 1 21.15 1.11 -0.94
CA MET A 1 21.20 0.44 -2.26
C MET A 1 20.17 -0.67 -2.37
N GLU A 2 20.21 -1.75 -1.57
CA GLU A 2 19.20 -2.84 -1.69
C GLU A 2 17.81 -2.41 -1.19
N ASN A 3 17.75 -1.68 -0.07
CA ASN A 3 16.49 -1.12 0.48
C ASN A 3 15.82 -0.11 -0.49
N ASP A 4 16.62 0.71 -1.17
CA ASP A 4 16.11 1.76 -2.07
C ASP A 4 15.44 1.17 -3.32
N LEU A 5 16.00 0.08 -3.86
CA LEU A 5 15.43 -0.61 -5.01
C LEU A 5 14.10 -1.29 -4.66
N PHE A 6 14.00 -1.83 -3.44
CA PHE A 6 12.77 -2.42 -2.92
C PHE A 6 11.69 -1.35 -2.73
N HIS A 7 12.01 -0.25 -2.05
CA HIS A 7 11.09 0.87 -1.89
C HIS A 7 10.55 1.32 -3.24
N GLN A 8 11.43 1.51 -4.22
CA GLN A 8 11.01 1.87 -5.57
C GLN A 8 10.10 0.81 -6.20
N SER A 9 10.39 -0.49 -6.01
CA SER A 9 9.54 -1.57 -6.52
C SER A 9 8.14 -1.55 -5.91
N VAL A 10 8.02 -1.37 -4.58
CA VAL A 10 6.72 -1.29 -3.92
C VAL A 10 5.99 -0.01 -4.32
N MET A 11 6.67 1.13 -4.33
CA MET A 11 6.05 2.40 -4.72
C MET A 11 5.57 2.39 -6.17
N ASN A 12 6.32 1.77 -7.08
CA ASN A 12 5.85 1.52 -8.45
C ASN A 12 4.57 0.68 -8.48
N LEU A 13 4.42 -0.30 -7.57
CA LEU A 13 3.20 -1.10 -7.47
C LEU A 13 2.03 -0.32 -6.86
N LEU A 14 2.34 0.65 -6.01
CA LEU A 14 1.40 1.55 -5.34
C LEU A 14 1.12 2.84 -6.09
N GLY A 15 1.59 3.00 -7.33
CA GLY A 15 1.55 4.26 -8.11
C GLY A 15 0.30 5.16 -7.91
N PRO A 16 -0.95 4.64 -7.97
CA PRO A 16 -2.16 5.44 -7.73
C PRO A 16 -2.23 6.18 -6.38
N ILE A 17 -1.50 5.69 -5.38
CA ILE A 17 -1.44 6.23 -4.02
C ILE A 17 -0.02 6.65 -3.60
N GLU A 18 0.97 6.56 -4.47
CA GLU A 18 2.38 6.90 -4.17
C GLU A 18 2.50 8.32 -3.60
N GLU A 19 1.84 9.29 -4.23
CA GLU A 19 1.85 10.70 -3.78
C GLU A 19 1.19 10.91 -2.40
N LEU A 20 0.41 9.96 -1.90
CA LEU A 20 -0.23 10.09 -0.59
C LEU A 20 0.73 9.78 0.56
N PHE A 21 1.83 9.06 0.30
CA PHE A 21 2.85 8.76 1.31
C PHE A 21 3.66 10.00 1.72
N ASP A 22 3.82 10.95 0.80
CA ASP A 22 4.55 12.20 1.05
C ASP A 22 3.69 13.31 1.67
N ARG A 23 2.41 13.01 1.97
CA ARG A 23 1.46 13.99 2.47
C ARG A 23 1.36 13.95 3.99
N ASP A 24 1.89 14.98 4.64
CA ASP A 24 1.82 15.16 6.11
C ASP A 24 0.40 15.23 6.68
N ASP A 25 -0.59 15.54 5.84
CA ASP A 25 -2.01 15.61 6.22
C ASP A 25 -2.75 14.28 6.10
N VAL A 26 -2.10 13.20 5.63
CA VAL A 26 -2.64 11.83 5.59
C VAL A 26 -2.04 11.00 6.72
N SER A 27 -2.88 10.43 7.57
CA SER A 27 -2.45 9.53 8.65
C SER A 27 -2.74 8.05 8.36
N GLU A 28 -3.68 7.75 7.48
CA GLU A 28 -4.00 6.37 7.09
C GLU A 28 -4.46 6.30 5.62
N ILE A 29 -4.06 5.22 4.93
CA ILE A 29 -4.52 4.88 3.59
C ILE A 29 -5.16 3.50 3.67
N MET A 30 -6.44 3.40 3.28
CA MET A 30 -7.20 2.16 3.28
C MET A 30 -7.60 1.81 1.84
N ILE A 31 -7.35 0.55 1.46
CA ILE A 31 -7.67 0.04 0.12
C ILE A 31 -8.60 -1.17 0.29
N ASN A 32 -9.88 -0.99 -0.02
CA ASN A 32 -10.88 -2.07 0.02
C ASN A 32 -11.07 -2.74 -1.34
N GLY A 33 -10.63 -2.07 -2.41
CA GLY A 33 -10.72 -2.55 -3.77
C GLY A 33 -10.13 -1.54 -4.76
N PRO A 34 -10.07 -1.87 -6.06
CA PRO A 34 -9.37 -1.05 -7.05
C PRO A 34 -9.88 0.38 -7.16
N GLN A 35 -11.16 0.62 -6.85
CA GLN A 35 -11.78 1.94 -6.91
C GLN A 35 -12.32 2.38 -5.54
N GLU A 36 -12.01 1.62 -4.48
CA GLU A 36 -12.50 1.82 -3.13
C GLU A 36 -11.33 2.15 -2.22
N ILE A 37 -10.74 3.32 -2.47
CA ILE A 37 -9.61 3.85 -1.72
C ILE A 37 -10.11 4.99 -0.82
N TYR A 38 -9.70 4.93 0.43
CA TYR A 38 -10.02 5.91 1.45
C TYR A 38 -8.75 6.38 2.11
N ILE A 39 -8.79 7.61 2.62
CA ILE A 39 -7.74 8.17 3.43
C ILE A 39 -8.32 8.80 4.68
N GLU A 40 -7.50 8.87 5.71
CA GLU A 40 -7.81 9.57 6.94
C GLU A 40 -6.97 10.85 7.01
N ARG A 41 -7.65 11.98 7.22
CA ARG A 41 -7.04 13.30 7.46
C ARG A 41 -7.76 13.98 8.62
N GLU A 42 -7.02 14.43 9.63
CA GLU A 42 -7.57 15.17 10.79
C GLU A 42 -8.74 14.47 11.51
N GLY A 43 -8.73 13.14 11.57
CA GLY A 43 -9.76 12.29 12.17
C GLY A 43 -10.94 11.98 11.24
N LEU A 44 -10.91 12.40 9.98
CA LEU A 44 -11.99 12.24 9.01
C LEU A 44 -11.58 11.31 7.88
N ILE A 45 -12.45 10.34 7.60
CA ILE A 45 -12.28 9.39 6.50
C ILE A 45 -12.97 9.95 5.25
N GLU A 46 -12.23 10.07 4.16
CA GLU A 46 -12.76 10.47 2.85
C GLU A 46 -12.37 9.48 1.75
N ARG A 47 -13.26 9.29 0.77
CA ARG A 47 -12.98 8.49 -0.43
C ARG A 47 -12.29 9.37 -1.47
N ILE A 48 -11.25 8.86 -2.11
CA ILE A 48 -10.54 9.55 -3.18
C ILE A 48 -10.92 9.01 -4.56
N GLU A 49 -10.73 9.83 -5.60
CA GLU A 49 -11.06 9.46 -6.99
C GLU A 49 -9.98 8.63 -7.69
N THR A 50 -8.77 8.54 -7.11
CA THR A 50 -7.70 7.68 -7.63
C THR A 50 -7.99 6.21 -7.34
N GLY A 51 -7.43 5.32 -8.17
CA GLY A 51 -7.73 3.90 -8.13
C GLY A 51 -6.65 3.06 -8.78
N PHE A 52 -6.57 1.80 -8.35
CA PHE A 52 -5.76 0.79 -9.01
C PHE A 52 -6.39 0.34 -10.33
N PRO A 53 -5.56 -0.02 -11.32
CA PRO A 53 -6.05 -0.50 -12.61
C PRO A 53 -6.76 -1.86 -12.50
N SER A 54 -6.42 -2.67 -11.48
CA SER A 54 -7.03 -3.97 -11.22
C SER A 54 -6.74 -4.45 -9.79
N GLU A 55 -7.51 -5.43 -9.33
CA GLU A 55 -7.29 -6.14 -8.06
C GLU A 55 -5.94 -6.86 -8.04
N THR A 56 -5.54 -7.45 -9.17
CA THR A 56 -4.23 -8.11 -9.34
C THR A 56 -3.05 -7.18 -9.05
N MET A 57 -3.21 -5.87 -9.28
CA MET A 57 -2.19 -4.89 -8.94
C MET A 57 -2.00 -4.76 -7.43
N ILE A 58 -3.13 -4.74 -6.69
CA ILE A 58 -3.15 -4.70 -5.24
C ILE A 58 -2.55 -5.98 -4.67
N ASP A 59 -2.96 -7.15 -5.19
CA ASP A 59 -2.41 -8.45 -4.78
C ASP A 59 -0.89 -8.50 -4.96
N SER A 60 -0.40 -7.98 -6.09
CA SER A 60 1.03 -7.93 -6.39
C SER A 60 1.80 -7.06 -5.40
N ALA A 61 1.23 -5.91 -5.03
CA ALA A 61 1.81 -5.03 -4.01
C ALA A 61 1.88 -5.72 -2.64
N ILE A 62 0.77 -6.35 -2.20
CA ILE A 62 0.66 -7.05 -0.92
C ILE A 62 1.66 -8.21 -0.83
N VAL A 63 1.77 -9.03 -1.88
CA VAL A 63 2.73 -10.16 -1.93
C VAL A 63 4.17 -9.64 -1.86
N ASN A 64 4.50 -8.57 -2.59
CA ASN A 64 5.84 -7.98 -2.58
C ASN A 64 6.21 -7.42 -1.19
N MET A 65 5.27 -6.73 -0.54
CA MET A 65 5.44 -6.26 0.84
C MET A 65 5.67 -7.42 1.82
N GLY A 66 4.88 -8.50 1.72
CA GLY A 66 5.02 -9.66 2.60
C GLY A 66 6.37 -10.36 2.47
N GLN A 67 6.86 -10.52 1.23
CA GLN A 67 8.19 -11.07 0.98
C GLN A 67 9.29 -10.27 1.67
N PHE A 68 9.21 -8.94 1.62
CA PHE A 68 10.18 -8.07 2.26
C PHE A 68 10.08 -8.08 3.79
N ALA A 69 8.86 -8.09 4.32
CA ALA A 69 8.64 -8.19 5.76
C ALA A 69 9.09 -9.54 6.35
N GLY A 70 9.56 -10.49 5.52
CA GLY A 70 9.87 -11.86 5.93
C GLY A 70 8.64 -12.65 6.35
N ARG A 71 7.46 -12.19 5.94
CA ARG A 71 6.14 -12.70 6.31
C ARG A 71 5.32 -12.86 5.02
N PRO A 72 5.54 -13.95 4.27
CA PRO A 72 4.77 -14.19 3.06
C PRO A 72 3.29 -14.28 3.39
N ILE A 73 2.48 -13.71 2.51
CA ILE A 73 1.02 -13.70 2.58
C ILE A 73 0.48 -14.60 1.46
N ASP A 74 -0.49 -15.43 1.79
CA ASP A 74 -1.15 -16.34 0.87
C ASP A 74 -2.64 -16.48 1.23
N ALA A 75 -3.37 -17.26 0.42
CA ALA A 75 -4.79 -17.45 0.61
C ALA A 75 -5.15 -18.17 1.93
N ASP A 76 -4.22 -18.93 2.51
CA ASP A 76 -4.41 -19.62 3.78
C ASP A 76 -4.09 -18.71 4.97
N HIS A 77 -3.24 -17.69 4.78
CA HIS A 77 -2.82 -16.70 5.77
C HIS A 77 -2.96 -15.28 5.22
N PRO A 78 -4.18 -14.74 5.11
CA PRO A 78 -4.45 -13.48 4.42
C PRO A 78 -4.09 -12.23 5.24
N ILE A 79 -3.55 -12.41 6.45
CA ILE A 79 -3.25 -11.31 7.37
C ILE A 79 -1.74 -11.10 7.41
N LEU A 80 -1.32 -9.91 7.03
CA LEU A 80 0.06 -9.45 7.10
C LEU A 80 0.13 -8.22 7.99
N GLU A 81 1.01 -8.27 8.99
CA GLU A 81 1.43 -7.08 9.74
C GLU A 81 2.93 -6.87 9.47
N ALA A 82 3.25 -5.77 8.81
CA ALA A 82 4.58 -5.41 8.35
C ALA A 82 4.85 -3.93 8.62
N ARG A 83 6.14 -3.58 8.74
CA ARG A 83 6.60 -2.19 8.71
C ARG A 83 7.31 -1.95 7.40
N MET A 84 7.00 -0.84 6.77
CA MET A 84 7.74 -0.38 5.61
C MET A 84 9.12 0.12 6.07
N PRO A 85 10.14 0.09 5.21
CA PRO A 85 11.51 0.42 5.66
C PRO A 85 11.72 1.91 5.99
N ASP A 86 10.77 2.77 5.66
CA ASP A 86 10.68 4.19 6.04
C ASP A 86 10.02 4.42 7.42
N GLY A 87 9.26 3.45 7.94
CA GLY A 87 8.70 3.47 9.30
C GLY A 87 7.30 2.92 9.38
#